data_AF-A0A212C630-F1
#
_entry.id   AF-A0A212C630-F1
#
_cell.length_a   1.000
_cell.length_b   1.000
_cell.length_c   1.000
_cell.angle_alpha   90.00
_cell.angle_beta   90.00
_cell.angle_gamma   90.00
#
_symmetry.space_group_name_H-M   'P 1'
#
loop_
_entity.id
_entity.type
_entity.pdbx_description
1 polymer ?
#
loop_
_entity_poly.entity_id
_entity_poly.type
_entity_poly.pdbx_seq_one_letter_code
_entity_poly.pdbx_strand_id
1 'polypeptide(L)'
;MDPNRTIERRRSSLLLLRLLVVVLLWSGLALGTFSVGSSPHRVLRDLLSEEQLLEVEDLSLALLQGGRMGPLSLPPDLPDLDPECRELLLDFGNSSAELTGCLVRGARPVRVCQTCYPLFQQVANKMDNISRAVGNSSESHSCARSLLMADRMQIVVILSEFFNSTWQKANCA
;
A
#
# COMPACT_ATOMS: atom_id res chain seq x y z
N MET A 1 -14.27 -34.31 68.03
CA MET A 1 -13.61 -33.84 66.79
C MET A 1 -12.38 -34.71 66.57
N ASP A 2 -12.28 -35.34 65.40
CA ASP A 2 -11.32 -36.41 65.12
C ASP A 2 -10.08 -35.85 64.38
N PRO A 3 -8.88 -35.84 64.97
CA PRO A 3 -7.69 -35.19 64.41
C PRO A 3 -7.09 -35.93 63.20
N ASN A 4 -7.58 -37.13 62.88
CA ASN A 4 -7.02 -37.95 61.81
C ASN A 4 -7.57 -37.59 60.41
N ARG A 5 -8.78 -37.00 60.34
CA ARG A 5 -9.41 -36.58 59.06
C ARG A 5 -8.80 -35.32 58.45
N THR A 6 -8.16 -34.47 59.26
CA THR A 6 -7.49 -33.25 58.78
C THR A 6 -6.11 -33.54 58.18
N ILE A 7 -5.45 -34.61 58.61
CA ILE A 7 -4.14 -35.04 58.08
C ILE A 7 -4.29 -35.65 56.68
N GLU A 8 -5.29 -36.52 56.47
CA GLU A 8 -5.60 -37.14 55.17
C GLU A 8 -5.97 -36.10 54.09
N ARG A 9 -6.77 -35.09 54.46
CA ARG A 9 -7.18 -34.02 53.54
C ARG A 9 -6.00 -33.11 53.14
N ARG A 10 -5.08 -32.83 54.07
CA ARG A 10 -3.85 -32.06 53.81
C ARG A 10 -2.87 -32.83 52.93
N ARG A 11 -2.75 -34.15 53.16
CA ARG A 11 -1.89 -35.05 52.37
C ARG A 11 -2.41 -35.22 50.94
N SER A 12 -3.71 -35.35 50.75
CA SER A 12 -4.36 -35.38 49.43
C SER A 12 -4.21 -34.05 48.68
N SER A 13 -4.34 -32.92 49.38
CA SER A 13 -4.12 -31.59 48.79
C SER A 13 -2.66 -31.36 48.36
N LEU A 14 -1.69 -31.87 49.13
CA LEU A 14 -0.26 -31.80 48.79
C LEU A 14 0.11 -32.73 47.62
N LEU A 15 -0.55 -33.88 47.51
CA LEU A 15 -0.39 -34.80 46.38
C LEU A 15 -0.97 -34.20 45.09
N LEU A 16 -2.15 -33.59 45.15
CA LEU A 16 -2.76 -32.84 44.03
C LEU A 16 -1.89 -31.65 43.60
N LEU A 17 -1.33 -30.90 44.55
CA LEU A 17 -0.43 -29.79 44.25
C LEU A 17 0.88 -30.30 43.61
N ARG A 18 1.44 -31.42 44.08
CA ARG A 18 2.62 -32.05 43.47
C ARG A 18 2.32 -32.57 42.06
N LEU A 19 1.16 -33.16 41.83
CA LEU A 19 0.71 -33.59 40.50
C LEU A 19 0.53 -32.41 39.55
N LEU A 20 -0.05 -31.29 40.01
CA LEU A 20 -0.16 -30.05 39.24
C LEU A 20 1.20 -29.43 38.90
N VAL A 21 2.15 -29.41 39.85
CA VAL A 21 3.52 -28.91 39.62
C VAL A 21 4.27 -29.80 38.63
N VAL A 22 4.10 -31.12 38.70
CA VAL A 22 4.67 -32.06 37.72
C VAL A 22 4.05 -31.85 36.35
N VAL A 23 2.72 -31.72 36.23
CA VAL A 23 2.07 -31.42 34.94
C VAL A 23 2.54 -30.08 34.36
N LEU A 24 2.70 -29.04 35.19
CA LEU A 24 3.24 -27.75 34.77
C LEU A 24 4.71 -27.84 34.33
N LEU A 25 5.57 -28.56 35.06
CA LEU A 25 6.97 -28.78 34.67
C LEU A 25 7.10 -29.56 33.35
N TRP A 26 6.21 -30.53 33.11
CA TRP A 26 6.24 -31.34 31.88
C TRP A 26 5.62 -30.59 30.68
N SER A 27 4.67 -29.69 30.92
CA SER A 27 4.17 -28.77 29.88
C SER A 27 5.19 -27.68 29.48
N GLY A 28 6.17 -27.40 30.35
CA GLY A 28 7.29 -26.50 30.06
C GLY A 28 8.30 -27.04 29.03
N LEU A 29 8.26 -28.34 28.71
CA LEU A 29 9.12 -28.95 27.69
C LEU A 29 8.51 -29.02 26.28
N ALA A 30 7.33 -28.44 26.07
CA ALA A 30 6.69 -28.31 24.75
C ALA A 30 6.65 -26.85 24.22
N LEU A 31 7.41 -25.93 24.83
CA LEU A 31 7.65 -24.57 24.32
C LEU A 31 9.16 -24.33 24.15
N GLY A 32 9.83 -25.32 23.59
CA GLY A 32 11.18 -25.21 23.03
C GLY A 32 11.13 -25.04 21.51
N THR A 33 10.32 -24.12 21.00
CA THR A 33 10.51 -23.61 19.63
C THR A 33 11.46 -22.43 19.72
N PHE A 34 12.74 -22.72 19.49
CA PHE A 34 13.74 -21.84 18.88
C PHE A 34 13.38 -20.34 18.85
N SER A 35 13.63 -19.62 19.94
CA SER A 35 13.93 -18.19 19.80
C SER A 35 15.42 -18.08 19.45
N VAL A 36 15.74 -18.49 18.22
CA VAL A 36 16.92 -17.98 17.54
C VAL A 36 16.56 -16.54 17.19
N GLY A 37 16.86 -15.64 18.13
CA GLY A 37 16.97 -14.22 17.87
C GLY A 37 18.16 -13.95 16.95
N SER A 38 18.13 -14.51 15.75
CA SER A 38 18.91 -14.00 14.63
C SER A 38 18.20 -12.73 14.20
N SER A 39 18.72 -11.61 14.69
CA SER A 39 18.49 -10.31 14.09
C SER A 39 18.65 -10.46 12.57
N PRO A 40 17.64 -10.15 11.73
CA PRO A 40 17.77 -10.25 10.28
C PRO A 40 18.88 -9.32 9.76
N HIS A 41 19.33 -8.35 10.56
CA HIS A 41 20.48 -7.52 10.27
C HIS A 41 21.85 -8.23 10.33
N ARG A 42 21.97 -9.38 11.00
CA ARG A 42 23.27 -10.08 11.09
C ARG A 42 23.49 -11.08 9.96
N VAL A 43 22.44 -11.78 9.49
CA VAL A 43 22.57 -12.76 8.41
C VAL A 43 22.74 -12.07 7.04
N LEU A 44 22.13 -10.90 6.84
CA LEU A 44 22.28 -10.14 5.60
C LEU A 44 23.67 -9.48 5.47
N ARG A 45 24.36 -9.20 6.60
CA ARG A 45 25.73 -8.64 6.61
C ARG A 45 26.78 -9.62 6.11
N ASP A 46 26.54 -10.93 6.23
CA ASP A 46 27.53 -11.94 5.84
C ASP A 46 27.43 -12.36 4.37
N LEU A 47 26.46 -11.85 3.61
CA LEU A 47 26.24 -12.20 2.19
C LEU A 47 26.46 -11.05 1.20
N LEU A 48 26.78 -9.84 1.67
CA LEU A 48 26.95 -8.65 0.83
C LEU A 48 28.31 -8.03 1.14
N SER A 49 29.19 -7.95 0.13
CA SER A 49 30.39 -7.11 0.20
C SER A 49 30.01 -5.66 0.48
N GLU A 50 30.86 -4.93 1.22
CA GLU A 50 30.57 -3.57 1.74
C GLU A 50 30.10 -2.55 0.69
N GLU A 51 30.38 -2.76 -0.60
CA GLU A 51 29.87 -1.91 -1.69
C GLU A 51 28.34 -2.00 -1.89
N GLN A 52 27.72 -3.16 -1.64
CA GLN A 52 26.28 -3.33 -1.85
C GLN A 52 25.41 -2.86 -0.68
N LEU A 53 26.03 -2.57 0.47
CA LEU A 53 25.30 -2.13 1.66
C LEU A 53 24.94 -0.63 1.58
N LEU A 54 25.74 0.16 0.86
CA LEU A 54 25.50 1.58 0.62
C LEU A 54 24.34 1.86 -0.35
N GLU A 55 24.07 0.98 -1.32
CA GLU A 55 22.94 1.15 -2.25
C GLU A 55 21.57 0.84 -1.61
N VAL A 56 21.51 -0.07 -0.63
CA VAL A 56 20.25 -0.50 -0.02
C VAL A 56 19.72 0.52 0.99
N GLU A 57 20.61 1.27 1.64
CA GLU A 57 20.22 2.29 2.61
C GLU A 57 19.50 3.46 1.93
N ASP A 58 19.94 3.86 0.73
CA ASP A 58 19.28 4.89 -0.09
C ASP A 58 17.89 4.44 -0.60
N LEU A 59 17.74 3.17 -0.97
CA LEU A 59 16.46 2.62 -1.42
C LEU A 59 15.41 2.56 -0.29
N SER A 60 15.85 2.21 0.92
CA SER A 60 14.95 2.13 2.07
C SER A 60 14.49 3.51 2.55
N LEU A 61 15.35 4.52 2.46
CA LEU A 61 14.99 5.92 2.73
C LEU A 61 14.01 6.45 1.67
N ALA A 62 14.23 6.12 0.40
CA ALA A 62 13.32 6.47 -0.69
C ALA A 62 11.93 5.83 -0.52
N LEU A 63 11.86 4.56 -0.08
CA LEU A 63 10.58 3.88 0.16
C LEU A 63 9.83 4.42 1.40
N LEU A 64 10.54 4.75 2.48
CA LEU A 64 9.94 5.28 3.70
C LEU A 64 9.47 6.73 3.57
N GLN A 65 10.10 7.52 2.70
CA GLN A 65 9.65 8.88 2.38
C GLN A 65 8.43 8.91 1.44
N GLY A 66 7.81 7.77 1.16
CA GLY A 66 6.76 7.68 0.15
C GLY A 66 7.29 8.17 -1.19
N GLY A 67 8.48 7.67 -1.55
CA GLY A 67 9.28 8.09 -2.68
C GLY A 67 8.37 8.47 -3.83
N ARG A 68 8.36 9.78 -4.09
CA ARG A 68 8.09 10.31 -5.42
C ARG A 68 9.00 9.48 -6.31
N MET A 69 8.47 8.43 -6.93
CA MET A 69 9.11 7.83 -8.08
C MET A 69 9.33 9.03 -8.99
N GLY A 70 10.58 9.50 -9.07
CA GLY A 70 11.01 10.36 -10.15
C GLY A 70 10.48 9.74 -11.43
N PRO A 71 10.04 10.58 -12.40
CA PRO A 71 9.19 10.14 -13.49
C PRO A 71 9.74 8.81 -13.99
N LEU A 72 8.95 7.74 -13.81
CA LEU A 72 9.26 6.44 -14.40
C LEU A 72 9.56 6.79 -15.85
N SER A 73 10.84 6.76 -16.21
CA SER A 73 11.29 7.08 -17.55
C SER A 73 10.63 6.00 -18.39
N LEU A 74 9.52 6.39 -19.02
CA LEU A 74 8.78 5.55 -19.93
C LEU A 74 9.81 4.95 -20.89
N PRO A 75 9.73 3.64 -21.22
CA PRO A 75 10.60 3.05 -22.22
C PRO A 75 10.67 3.95 -23.46
N PRO A 76 11.85 4.16 -24.05
CA PRO A 76 12.05 5.15 -25.12
C PRO A 76 11.30 4.84 -26.42
N ASP A 77 10.56 3.74 -26.49
CA ASP A 77 9.91 3.26 -27.71
C ASP A 77 8.38 3.09 -27.55
N LEU A 78 7.71 4.00 -26.84
CA LEU A 78 6.28 4.22 -27.10
C LEU A 78 6.21 4.97 -28.44
N PRO A 79 5.49 4.50 -29.49
CA PRO A 79 5.34 5.25 -30.74
C PRO A 79 4.95 6.69 -30.39
N ASP A 80 5.70 7.65 -30.95
CA ASP A 80 5.79 9.03 -30.47
C ASP A 80 4.41 9.67 -30.25
N LEU A 81 3.88 9.52 -29.03
CA LEU A 81 2.74 10.29 -28.57
C LEU A 81 3.18 11.76 -28.61
N ASP A 82 2.38 12.57 -29.30
CA ASP A 82 2.58 14.01 -29.41
C ASP A 82 2.95 14.59 -28.03
N PRO A 83 4.01 15.41 -27.94
CA PRO A 83 4.53 15.88 -26.66
C PRO A 83 3.47 16.63 -25.82
N GLU A 84 2.52 17.33 -26.45
CA GLU A 84 1.42 17.99 -25.76
C GLU A 84 0.46 16.97 -25.12
N CYS A 85 0.09 15.93 -25.88
CA CYS A 85 -0.74 14.85 -25.35
C CYS A 85 -0.02 14.06 -24.26
N ARG A 86 1.30 13.93 -24.35
CA ARG A 86 2.12 13.29 -23.33
C ARG A 86 2.09 14.07 -22.02
N GLU A 87 2.23 15.39 -22.07
CA GLU A 87 2.13 16.24 -20.87
C GLU A 87 0.75 16.12 -20.21
N LEU A 88 -0.33 16.17 -21.00
CA LEU A 88 -1.69 15.98 -20.49
C LEU A 88 -1.88 14.61 -19.83
N LEU A 89 -1.32 13.55 -20.42
CA LEU A 89 -1.37 12.21 -19.85
C LEU A 89 -0.59 12.11 -18.52
N LEU A 90 0.59 12.72 -18.45
CA LEU A 90 1.41 12.76 -17.23
C LEU A 90 0.71 13.54 -16.10
N ASP A 91 0.11 14.69 -16.43
CA ASP A 91 -0.67 15.49 -15.48
C ASP A 91 -1.86 14.71 -14.92
N PHE A 92 -2.64 14.05 -15.78
CA PHE A 92 -3.75 13.20 -15.35
C PHE A 92 -3.26 12.05 -14.46
N GLY A 93 -2.15 11.40 -14.82
CA GLY A 93 -1.54 10.32 -14.04
C GLY A 93 -1.12 10.77 -12.65
N ASN A 94 -0.41 11.90 -12.53
CA ASN A 94 0.04 12.42 -11.25
C ASN A 94 -1.14 12.80 -10.34
N SER A 95 -2.11 13.56 -10.85
CA SER A 95 -3.32 13.91 -10.06
C SER A 95 -4.13 12.68 -9.65
N SER A 96 -4.21 11.66 -10.51
CA SER A 96 -4.89 10.40 -10.19
C SER A 96 -4.20 9.61 -9.07
N ALA A 97 -2.87 9.58 -9.07
CA ALA A 97 -2.09 8.95 -7.99
C ALA A 97 -2.28 9.68 -6.65
N GLU A 98 -2.25 11.01 -6.67
CA GLU A 98 -2.49 11.83 -5.47
C GLU A 98 -3.91 11.63 -4.92
N LEU A 99 -4.93 11.65 -5.78
CA LEU A 99 -6.31 11.38 -5.39
C LEU A 99 -6.46 9.98 -4.80
N THR A 100 -5.91 8.96 -5.46
CA THR A 100 -5.94 7.57 -4.97
C THR A 100 -5.30 7.46 -3.59
N GLY A 101 -4.13 8.07 -3.39
CA GLY A 101 -3.48 8.13 -2.09
C GLY A 101 -4.32 8.84 -1.02
N CYS A 102 -5.02 9.91 -1.39
CA CYS A 102 -5.96 10.59 -0.49
C CYS A 102 -7.15 9.71 -0.11
N LEU A 103 -7.77 9.04 -1.09
CA LEU A 103 -8.91 8.14 -0.86
C LEU A 103 -8.56 7.03 0.13
N VAL A 104 -7.41 6.37 -0.06
CA VAL A 104 -6.95 5.29 0.81
C VAL A 104 -6.67 5.79 2.23
N ARG A 105 -5.96 6.92 2.38
CA ARG A 105 -5.68 7.52 3.70
C ARG A 105 -6.96 8.02 4.38
N GLY A 106 -7.92 8.52 3.60
CA GLY A 106 -9.21 9.02 4.06
C GLY A 106 -10.27 7.94 4.25
N ALA A 107 -9.94 6.66 4.11
CA ALA A 107 -10.91 5.57 4.23
C ALA A 107 -11.22 5.20 5.69
N ARG A 108 -10.30 5.45 6.64
CA ARG A 108 -10.46 5.08 8.06
C ARG A 108 -9.79 6.11 9.01
N PRO A 109 -10.57 6.91 9.77
CA PRO A 109 -12.02 7.10 9.63
C PRO A 109 -12.37 7.78 8.29
N VAL A 110 -13.60 7.59 7.81
CA VAL A 110 -14.03 8.11 6.50
C VAL A 110 -14.02 9.64 6.51
N ARG A 111 -13.13 10.25 5.71
CA ARG A 111 -12.97 11.71 5.52
C ARG A 111 -12.81 12.12 4.06
N VAL A 112 -13.20 11.24 3.13
CA VAL A 112 -13.00 11.41 1.69
C VAL A 112 -13.53 12.74 1.14
N CYS A 113 -14.79 13.10 1.41
CA CYS A 113 -15.37 14.32 0.83
C CYS A 113 -14.64 15.59 1.30
N GLN A 114 -14.36 15.68 2.60
CA GLN A 114 -13.74 16.87 3.19
C GLN A 114 -12.28 17.03 2.80
N THR A 115 -11.53 15.92 2.70
CA THR A 115 -10.08 15.95 2.49
C THR A 115 -9.69 15.87 1.01
N CYS A 116 -10.42 15.12 0.19
CA CYS A 116 -10.00 14.78 -1.17
C CYS A 116 -10.72 15.56 -2.28
N TYR A 117 -11.70 16.41 -1.95
CA TYR A 117 -12.43 17.22 -2.93
C TYR A 117 -11.53 18.02 -3.90
N PRO A 118 -10.50 18.78 -3.45
CA PRO A 118 -9.67 19.53 -4.39
C PRO A 118 -8.91 18.62 -5.37
N LEU A 119 -8.48 17.44 -4.92
CA LEU A 119 -7.80 16.45 -5.77
C LEU A 119 -8.78 15.82 -6.77
N PHE A 120 -10.01 15.55 -6.35
CA PHE A 120 -11.07 15.09 -7.24
C PHE A 120 -11.36 16.11 -8.35
N GLN A 121 -11.51 17.40 -7.99
CA GLN A 121 -11.70 18.47 -8.97
C GLN A 121 -10.51 18.57 -9.94
N GLN A 122 -9.28 18.43 -9.46
CA GLN A 122 -8.10 18.42 -10.33
C GLN A 122 -8.15 17.30 -11.35
N VAL A 123 -8.41 16.06 -10.92
CA VAL A 123 -8.52 14.91 -11.85
C VAL A 123 -9.64 15.13 -12.88
N ALA A 124 -10.80 15.64 -12.45
CA ALA A 124 -11.91 15.97 -13.35
C ALA A 124 -11.52 17.03 -14.39
N ASN A 125 -10.83 18.10 -13.96
CA ASN A 125 -10.35 19.15 -14.86
C ASN A 125 -9.27 18.65 -15.83
N LYS A 126 -8.35 17.79 -15.39
CA LYS A 126 -7.31 17.21 -16.26
C LYS A 126 -7.92 16.28 -17.31
N MET A 127 -8.94 15.50 -16.94
CA MET A 127 -9.72 14.71 -17.92
C MET A 127 -10.43 15.60 -18.94
N ASP A 128 -11.05 16.69 -18.48
CA ASP A 128 -11.72 17.65 -19.36
C ASP A 128 -10.74 18.31 -20.34
N ASN A 129 -9.56 18.70 -19.87
CA ASN A 129 -8.48 19.20 -20.73
C ASN A 129 -8.08 18.20 -21.81
N ILE A 130 -7.90 16.91 -21.48
CA ILE A 130 -7.63 15.85 -22.47
C ILE A 130 -8.76 15.75 -23.50
N SER A 131 -10.02 15.79 -23.04
CA SER A 131 -11.18 15.64 -23.90
C SER A 131 -11.35 16.80 -24.90
N ARG A 132 -10.91 18.01 -24.52
CA ARG A 132 -11.02 19.23 -25.33
C ARG A 132 -9.76 19.58 -26.10
N ALA A 133 -8.61 18.99 -25.77
CA ALA A 133 -7.34 19.28 -26.41
C ALA A 133 -7.35 18.87 -27.89
N VAL A 134 -7.22 19.87 -28.75
CA VAL A 134 -7.01 19.72 -30.20
C VAL A 134 -5.51 19.83 -30.44
N GLY A 135 -4.88 18.77 -30.98
CA GLY A 135 -3.46 18.79 -31.26
C GLY A 135 -3.09 19.88 -32.28
N ASN A 136 -1.95 20.52 -32.08
CA ASN A 136 -1.45 21.61 -32.93
C ASN A 136 -0.95 21.16 -34.31
N SER A 137 -0.84 19.85 -34.56
CA SER A 137 -0.45 19.30 -35.85
C SER A 137 -1.66 19.23 -36.81
N SER A 138 -1.50 19.85 -37.98
CA SER A 138 -2.46 19.83 -39.07
C SER A 138 -2.76 18.38 -39.49
N GLU A 139 -4.03 18.01 -39.42
CA GLU A 139 -4.65 16.72 -39.79
C GLU A 139 -4.57 15.54 -38.79
N SER A 140 -5.50 15.57 -37.82
CA SER A 140 -6.43 14.46 -37.49
C SER A 140 -6.30 13.69 -36.16
N HIS A 141 -5.42 14.07 -35.23
CA HIS A 141 -5.34 13.37 -33.94
C HIS A 141 -5.50 14.34 -32.76
N SER A 142 -6.75 14.59 -32.34
CA SER A 142 -7.00 15.18 -31.03
C SER A 142 -6.40 14.27 -29.94
N CYS A 143 -5.89 14.86 -28.84
CA CYS A 143 -5.41 14.06 -27.72
C CYS A 143 -6.52 13.15 -27.18
N ALA A 144 -7.78 13.59 -27.26
CA ALA A 144 -8.94 12.76 -26.97
C ALA A 144 -8.96 11.47 -27.80
N ARG A 145 -8.72 11.54 -29.12
CA ARG A 145 -8.69 10.35 -29.98
C ARG A 145 -7.51 9.44 -29.63
N SER A 146 -6.34 10.01 -29.43
CA SER A 146 -5.10 9.26 -29.16
C SER A 146 -5.05 8.64 -27.76
N LEU A 147 -5.60 9.31 -26.74
CA LEU A 147 -5.51 8.88 -25.34
C LEU A 147 -6.75 8.13 -24.85
N LEU A 148 -7.93 8.46 -25.38
CA LEU A 148 -9.19 7.91 -24.87
C LEU A 148 -9.78 6.82 -25.76
N MET A 149 -9.43 6.77 -27.05
CA MET A 149 -10.12 5.93 -28.05
C MET A 149 -9.20 5.06 -28.91
N ALA A 150 -7.87 5.14 -28.73
CA ALA A 150 -6.91 4.42 -29.59
C ALA A 150 -6.86 2.92 -29.29
N ASP A 151 -7.03 2.54 -28.03
CA ASP A 151 -6.86 1.16 -27.55
C ASP A 151 -8.19 0.49 -27.17
N ARG A 152 -8.17 -0.85 -27.17
CA ARG A 152 -9.29 -1.66 -26.62
C ARG A 152 -9.48 -1.42 -25.13
N MET A 153 -8.38 -1.11 -24.42
CA MET A 153 -8.38 -0.79 -23.00
C MET A 153 -8.22 0.72 -22.83
N GLN A 154 -9.26 1.38 -22.35
CA GLN A 154 -9.30 2.84 -22.21
C GLN A 154 -9.00 3.25 -20.76
N ILE A 155 -7.75 3.09 -20.31
CA ILE A 155 -7.38 3.24 -18.89
C ILE A 155 -7.74 4.61 -18.33
N VAL A 156 -7.51 5.68 -19.09
CA VAL A 156 -7.84 7.06 -18.68
C VAL A 156 -9.34 7.21 -18.42
N VAL A 157 -10.17 6.67 -19.33
CA VAL A 157 -11.64 6.68 -19.21
C VAL A 157 -12.08 5.87 -18.00
N ILE A 158 -11.59 4.62 -17.87
CA ILE A 158 -11.93 3.72 -16.77
C ILE A 158 -11.61 4.33 -15.41
N LEU A 159 -10.44 4.97 -15.26
CA LEU A 159 -10.06 5.62 -14.02
C LEU A 159 -10.93 6.85 -13.72
N SER A 160 -11.22 7.68 -14.73
CA SER A 160 -12.12 8.83 -14.56
C SER A 160 -13.52 8.41 -14.11
N GLU A 161 -14.09 7.38 -14.74
CA GLU A 161 -15.39 6.80 -14.38
C GLU A 161 -15.39 6.20 -12.98
N PHE A 162 -14.32 5.50 -12.61
CA PHE A 162 -14.14 4.96 -11.26
C PHE A 162 -14.16 6.08 -10.20
N PHE A 163 -13.40 7.15 -10.41
CA PHE A 163 -13.36 8.28 -9.47
C PHE A 163 -14.72 8.98 -9.41
N ASN A 164 -15.36 9.24 -10.54
CA ASN A 164 -16.68 9.86 -10.60
C ASN A 164 -17.71 9.00 -9.86
N SER A 165 -17.79 7.71 -10.17
CA SER A 165 -18.71 6.77 -9.53
C SER A 165 -18.48 6.66 -8.03
N THR A 166 -17.21 6.66 -7.59
CA THR A 166 -16.85 6.69 -6.17
C THR A 166 -17.34 7.96 -5.49
N TRP A 167 -17.16 9.12 -6.13
CA TRP A 167 -17.59 10.41 -5.63
C TRP A 167 -19.12 10.51 -5.50
N GLN A 168 -19.85 10.07 -6.53
CA GLN A 168 -21.31 10.00 -6.54
C GLN A 168 -21.84 9.05 -5.46
N LYS A 169 -21.24 7.86 -5.33
CA LYS A 169 -21.65 6.86 -4.33
C LYS A 169 -21.39 7.33 -2.90
N ALA A 170 -20.37 8.13 -2.68
CA ALA A 170 -20.07 8.75 -1.40
C ALA A 170 -21.00 9.94 -1.07
N ASN A 171 -21.83 10.38 -2.03
CA ASN A 171 -22.72 11.54 -1.92
C ASN A 171 -21.96 12.82 -1.49
N CYS A 172 -20.77 13.03 -2.06
CA CYS A 172 -19.94 14.20 -1.81
C CYS A 172 -20.32 15.40 -2.71
N ALA A 173 -21.57 15.45 -3.19
CA ALA A 173 -22.11 16.47 -4.09
C ALA A 173 -22.50 17.76 -3.36
#